data_AF-A0A2C6DJA5-F1
#
_entry.id   AF-A0A2C6DJA5-F1
#
_cell.length_a   1.000
_cell.length_b   1.000
_cell.length_c   1.000
_cell.angle_alpha   90.00
_cell.angle_beta   90.00
_cell.angle_gamma   90.00
#
_symmetry.space_group_name_H-M   'P 1'
#
loop_
_entity.id
_entity.type
_entity.pdbx_description
1 polymer ?
#
loop_
_entity_poly.entity_id
_entity_poly.type
_entity_poly.pdbx_seq_one_letter_code
_entity_poly.pdbx_strand_id
1 'polypeptide(L)'
;MNKKQVFTLKKLVLSLVLAGCTISSAQAVITGNTGSIQGRAPILVAPSAPTKDHSVDFSGTYATAGKLTVGDTIVLKYNHKDLDGDADDSALSTRVIWSFSPSGGGTDITIASTGVAATAGAPAGTSTVVLPAAALNAAAIKVTIQEYSKSGDPINGQSIVVTDTGSLTGGGGGEITPPGPVLPNFTTAVAGIYLSTDTSFSNNLIGATATKLTVGQTYVFKLWSDAARTADITNTVNYNWRLTGDDTKGLHAAPGSGFVTSVSGTKSVPANFIVPVNGHADGTALTGSADGAQGYALAVDYNN
;
A
#
# COMPACT_ATOMS: atom_id res chain seq x y z
N MET A 1 -87.68 64.06 -54.82
CA MET A 1 -88.18 63.23 -53.70
C MET A 1 -87.06 62.28 -53.29
N ASN A 2 -86.63 62.38 -52.03
CA ASN A 2 -85.54 61.60 -51.43
C ASN A 2 -85.82 60.09 -51.44
N LYS A 3 -84.77 59.29 -51.65
CA LYS A 3 -84.42 58.16 -50.77
C LYS A 3 -83.00 57.65 -51.08
N LYS A 4 -82.07 57.97 -50.18
CA LYS A 4 -80.77 57.30 -50.03
C LYS A 4 -81.04 55.87 -49.55
N GLN A 5 -80.48 54.86 -50.21
CA GLN A 5 -80.24 53.56 -49.59
C GLN A 5 -78.74 53.33 -49.47
N VAL A 6 -78.29 53.41 -48.22
CA VAL A 6 -76.96 53.04 -47.74
C VAL A 6 -77.05 51.60 -47.28
N PHE A 7 -76.29 50.68 -47.89
CA PHE A 7 -75.96 49.40 -47.26
C PHE A 7 -74.54 48.94 -47.66
N THR A 8 -73.59 49.41 -46.85
CA THR A 8 -72.31 48.83 -46.42
C THR A 8 -71.63 47.74 -47.26
N LEU A 9 -70.92 48.18 -48.29
CA LEU A 9 -69.79 47.49 -48.92
C LEU A 9 -68.55 47.47 -47.98
N LYS A 10 -68.66 46.95 -46.76
CA LYS A 10 -67.56 47.01 -45.76
C LYS A 10 -67.59 45.87 -44.72
N LYS A 11 -67.91 44.62 -45.08
CA LYS A 11 -67.77 43.46 -44.15
C LYS A 11 -67.36 42.12 -44.76
N LEU A 12 -66.93 42.05 -46.03
CA LEU A 12 -66.55 40.77 -46.65
C LEU A 12 -65.09 40.68 -47.15
N VAL A 13 -64.24 41.67 -46.87
CA VAL A 13 -62.82 41.64 -47.29
C VAL A 13 -61.84 41.60 -46.12
N LEU A 14 -62.30 41.87 -44.88
CA LEU A 14 -61.42 41.81 -43.71
C LEU A 14 -61.31 40.40 -43.09
N SER A 15 -62.22 39.47 -43.41
CA SER A 15 -62.22 38.12 -42.86
C SER A 15 -61.30 37.14 -43.61
N LEU A 16 -60.79 37.51 -44.79
CA LEU A 16 -59.89 36.66 -45.58
C LEU A 16 -58.43 37.16 -45.56
N VAL A 17 -58.15 38.30 -44.94
CA VAL A 17 -56.78 38.82 -44.77
C VAL A 17 -56.15 38.37 -43.44
N LEU A 18 -56.94 37.87 -42.48
CA LEU A 18 -56.39 37.13 -41.32
C LEU A 18 -56.14 35.64 -41.60
N ALA A 19 -56.55 35.11 -42.75
CA ALA A 19 -56.18 33.75 -43.19
C ALA A 19 -54.86 33.72 -43.98
N GLY A 20 -54.25 34.88 -44.21
CA GLY A 20 -52.95 35.06 -44.88
C GLY A 20 -51.79 35.33 -43.93
N CYS A 21 -51.99 35.22 -42.61
CA CYS A 21 -50.86 34.91 -41.74
C CYS A 21 -50.45 33.50 -42.13
N THR A 22 -49.50 33.41 -43.05
CA THR A 22 -48.71 32.22 -43.30
C THR A 22 -48.32 31.68 -41.93
N ILE A 23 -49.06 30.68 -41.46
CA ILE A 23 -48.49 29.66 -40.61
C ILE A 23 -47.53 28.96 -41.57
N SER A 24 -46.36 29.58 -41.77
CA SER A 24 -45.15 28.84 -42.02
C SER A 24 -45.04 27.98 -40.78
N SER A 25 -45.72 26.83 -40.82
CA SER A 25 -45.40 25.72 -39.95
C SER A 25 -43.98 25.40 -40.37
N ALA A 26 -43.02 26.01 -39.67
CA ALA A 26 -41.64 25.58 -39.73
C ALA A 26 -41.68 24.15 -39.22
N GLN A 27 -41.87 23.22 -40.15
CA GLN A 27 -41.85 21.80 -39.83
C GLN A 27 -40.39 21.47 -39.61
N ALA A 28 -40.01 21.40 -38.34
CA ALA A 28 -38.75 20.81 -37.96
C ALA A 28 -38.88 19.29 -38.17
N VAL A 29 -38.52 18.83 -39.37
CA VAL A 29 -38.34 17.41 -39.64
C VAL A 29 -36.90 17.07 -39.22
N ILE A 30 -36.77 16.36 -38.11
CA ILE A 30 -35.50 15.76 -37.69
C ILE A 30 -35.39 14.41 -38.42
N THR A 31 -34.25 14.14 -39.05
CA THR A 31 -33.97 12.84 -39.67
C THR A 31 -33.91 11.75 -38.59
N GLY A 32 -34.05 10.48 -38.97
CA GLY A 32 -33.69 9.39 -38.04
C GLY A 32 -32.25 9.55 -37.52
N ASN A 33 -31.99 9.04 -36.31
CA ASN A 33 -30.67 9.09 -35.70
C ASN A 33 -29.65 8.26 -36.50
N THR A 34 -28.43 8.75 -36.61
CA THR A 34 -27.26 7.92 -36.94
C THR A 34 -26.86 7.08 -35.71
N GLY A 35 -25.84 6.22 -35.85
CA GLY A 35 -25.13 5.64 -34.68
C GLY A 35 -24.43 6.70 -33.83
N SER A 36 -23.79 6.26 -32.72
CA SER A 36 -22.99 7.17 -31.88
C SER A 36 -21.81 7.75 -32.67
N ILE A 37 -21.48 9.00 -32.38
CA ILE A 37 -20.24 9.61 -32.85
C ILE A 37 -19.13 9.04 -31.97
N GLN A 38 -18.21 8.30 -32.58
CA GLN A 38 -17.07 7.75 -31.86
C GLN A 38 -15.94 8.76 -31.79
N GLY A 39 -15.36 8.85 -30.60
CA GLY A 39 -14.09 9.50 -30.35
C GLY A 39 -12.94 8.49 -30.43
N ARG A 40 -11.88 8.77 -29.68
CA ARG A 40 -10.67 7.97 -29.55
C ARG A 40 -10.62 7.38 -28.15
N ALA A 41 -10.10 6.17 -28.05
CA ALA A 41 -9.86 5.56 -26.75
C ALA A 41 -8.81 6.36 -25.95
N PRO A 42 -8.97 6.49 -24.62
CA PRO A 42 -7.96 7.13 -23.79
C PRO A 42 -6.65 6.33 -23.78
N ILE A 43 -5.54 7.06 -23.71
CA ILE A 43 -4.19 6.49 -23.61
C ILE A 43 -3.49 7.10 -22.40
N LEU A 44 -2.79 6.28 -21.63
CA LEU A 44 -1.89 6.73 -20.58
C LEU A 44 -0.43 6.66 -21.05
N VAL A 45 0.36 7.67 -20.70
CA VAL A 45 1.79 7.73 -20.99
C VAL A 45 2.59 8.05 -19.74
N ALA A 46 3.75 7.41 -19.60
CA ALA A 46 4.68 7.72 -18.52
C ALA A 46 5.22 9.15 -18.70
N PRO A 47 5.23 10.00 -17.65
CA PRO A 47 5.82 11.33 -17.71
C PRO A 47 7.28 11.35 -18.21
N SER A 48 8.06 10.33 -17.87
CA SER A 48 9.45 10.14 -18.30
C SER A 48 9.61 9.70 -19.76
N ALA A 49 8.56 9.12 -20.36
CA ALA A 49 8.57 8.55 -21.69
C ALA A 49 7.29 8.93 -22.47
N PRO A 50 7.06 10.24 -22.74
CA PRO A 50 5.80 10.75 -23.28
C PRO A 50 5.46 10.24 -24.70
N THR A 51 6.42 9.64 -25.40
CA THR A 51 6.23 9.03 -26.73
C THR A 51 5.88 7.54 -26.67
N LYS A 52 5.90 6.92 -25.48
CA LYS A 52 5.56 5.51 -25.28
C LYS A 52 4.12 5.41 -24.78
N ASP A 53 3.20 5.11 -25.69
CA ASP A 53 1.81 4.85 -25.34
C ASP A 53 1.70 3.62 -24.41
N HIS A 54 0.66 3.62 -23.57
CA HIS A 54 0.36 2.56 -22.60
C HIS A 54 1.51 2.32 -21.61
N SER A 55 1.98 3.40 -21.00
CA SER A 55 3.07 3.34 -20.04
C SER A 55 2.85 4.15 -18.77
N VAL A 56 3.54 3.76 -17.69
CA VAL A 56 3.50 4.40 -16.38
C VAL A 56 4.91 4.51 -15.77
N ASP A 57 5.13 5.51 -14.93
CA ASP A 57 6.36 5.63 -14.12
C ASP A 57 6.13 5.19 -12.68
N PHE A 58 7.22 4.79 -12.03
CA PHE A 58 7.23 4.50 -10.60
C PHE A 58 8.18 5.41 -9.84
N SER A 59 7.83 5.73 -8.61
CA SER A 59 8.69 6.41 -7.65
C SER A 59 8.27 6.01 -6.23
N GLY A 60 8.93 6.53 -5.20
CA GLY A 60 8.57 6.21 -3.84
C GLY A 60 9.48 6.84 -2.80
N THR A 61 9.15 6.62 -1.54
CA THR A 61 10.00 6.91 -0.40
C THR A 61 10.42 5.60 0.22
N TYR A 62 11.74 5.39 0.28
CA TYR A 62 12.35 4.14 0.73
C TYR A 62 13.18 4.39 1.99
N ALA A 63 12.87 3.66 3.07
CA ALA A 63 13.61 3.75 4.33
C ALA A 63 15.07 3.31 4.19
N THR A 64 15.34 2.37 3.27
CA THR A 64 16.69 1.92 2.94
C THR A 64 16.96 2.08 1.45
N ALA A 65 18.05 2.78 1.09
CA ALA A 65 18.42 2.99 -0.30
C ALA A 65 18.59 1.66 -1.05
N GLY A 66 17.95 1.54 -2.22
CA GLY A 66 18.04 0.38 -3.09
C GLY A 66 17.32 -0.87 -2.58
N LYS A 67 16.48 -0.77 -1.55
CA LYS A 67 15.71 -1.89 -1.01
C LYS A 67 14.25 -1.48 -0.79
N LEU A 68 13.33 -2.43 -0.96
CA LEU A 68 11.95 -2.27 -0.50
C LEU A 68 11.84 -2.80 0.93
N THR A 69 11.17 -2.03 1.79
CA THR A 69 10.87 -2.40 3.16
C THR A 69 9.39 -2.18 3.47
N VAL A 70 8.87 -2.92 4.46
CA VAL A 70 7.51 -2.68 4.99
C VAL A 70 7.38 -1.21 5.43
N GLY A 71 6.28 -0.56 5.03
CA GLY A 71 6.03 0.85 5.30
C GLY A 71 6.57 1.82 4.25
N ASP A 72 7.39 1.37 3.30
CA ASP A 72 7.80 2.20 2.17
C ASP A 72 6.61 2.56 1.30
N THR A 73 6.73 3.70 0.61
CA THR A 73 5.70 4.15 -0.33
C THR A 73 6.10 3.85 -1.77
N ILE A 74 5.13 3.46 -2.59
CA ILE A 74 5.29 3.37 -4.04
C ILE A 74 4.21 4.22 -4.69
N VAL A 75 4.60 5.01 -5.68
CA VAL A 75 3.75 5.93 -6.43
C VAL A 75 3.85 5.58 -7.91
N LEU A 76 2.74 5.15 -8.50
CA LEU A 76 2.55 5.09 -9.94
C LEU A 76 2.19 6.49 -10.45
N LYS A 77 2.77 6.91 -11.57
CA LYS A 77 2.50 8.19 -12.23
C LYS A 77 2.21 8.00 -13.71
N TYR A 78 1.28 8.78 -14.24
CA TYR A 78 0.94 8.81 -15.67
C TYR A 78 0.42 10.19 -16.09
N ASN A 79 0.55 10.50 -17.38
CA ASN A 79 -0.21 11.55 -18.03
C ASN A 79 -1.36 10.91 -18.81
N HIS A 80 -2.54 11.54 -18.77
CA HIS A 80 -3.66 11.18 -19.61
C HIS A 80 -3.54 11.90 -20.95
N LYS A 81 -3.42 11.12 -22.02
CA LYS A 81 -3.31 11.59 -23.39
C LYS A 81 -4.66 11.34 -24.05
N ASP A 82 -5.44 12.39 -24.15
CA ASP A 82 -6.66 12.40 -24.92
C ASP A 82 -6.70 13.60 -25.89
N LEU A 83 -7.07 13.32 -27.14
CA LEU A 83 -7.15 14.31 -28.21
C LEU A 83 -8.56 14.90 -28.36
N ASP A 84 -9.56 14.31 -27.69
CA ASP A 84 -10.95 14.72 -27.80
C ASP A 84 -11.38 15.66 -26.66
N GLY A 85 -10.55 15.78 -25.61
CA GLY A 85 -10.71 16.74 -24.50
C GLY A 85 -11.45 16.17 -23.29
N ASP A 86 -11.65 14.86 -23.25
CA ASP A 86 -12.19 14.12 -22.13
C ASP A 86 -11.26 14.18 -20.91
N ALA A 87 -11.85 14.26 -19.73
CA ALA A 87 -11.10 14.23 -18.47
C ALA A 87 -10.72 12.80 -18.09
N ASP A 88 -9.59 12.65 -17.41
CA ASP A 88 -9.15 11.37 -16.85
C ASP A 88 -10.06 10.91 -15.70
N ASP A 89 -10.22 9.59 -15.58
CA ASP A 89 -10.83 8.94 -14.43
C ASP A 89 -10.07 7.64 -14.05
N SER A 90 -8.87 7.43 -14.58
CA SER A 90 -8.09 6.19 -14.44
C SER A 90 -7.60 5.93 -13.01
N ALA A 91 -7.49 6.97 -12.16
CA ALA A 91 -6.87 6.88 -10.83
C ALA A 91 -7.72 6.17 -9.74
N LEU A 92 -8.98 5.85 -10.03
CA LEU A 92 -9.85 5.19 -9.05
C LEU A 92 -9.29 3.82 -8.64
N SER A 93 -9.45 3.44 -7.38
CA SER A 93 -8.96 2.14 -6.86
C SER A 93 -9.64 0.91 -7.49
N THR A 94 -10.78 1.11 -8.16
CA THR A 94 -11.42 0.08 -8.98
C THR A 94 -10.74 -0.13 -10.34
N ARG A 95 -9.85 0.79 -10.73
CA ARG A 95 -9.14 0.81 -12.02
C ARG A 95 -7.64 0.70 -11.86
N VAL A 96 -7.09 1.13 -10.73
CA VAL A 96 -5.70 0.88 -10.33
C VAL A 96 -5.67 -0.14 -9.19
N ILE A 97 -5.36 -1.38 -9.55
CA ILE A 97 -5.32 -2.51 -8.61
C ILE A 97 -3.86 -2.84 -8.34
N TRP A 98 -3.41 -2.51 -7.13
CA TRP A 98 -2.10 -2.90 -6.63
C TRP A 98 -2.18 -4.24 -5.93
N SER A 99 -1.15 -5.07 -6.08
CA SER A 99 -1.07 -6.34 -5.37
C SER A 99 0.37 -6.80 -5.16
N PHE A 100 0.55 -7.83 -4.36
CA PHE A 100 1.83 -8.52 -4.23
C PHE A 100 1.61 -10.03 -4.20
N SER A 101 2.60 -10.79 -4.65
CA SER A 101 2.59 -12.25 -4.49
C SER A 101 3.09 -12.63 -3.10
N PRO A 102 2.32 -13.40 -2.31
CA PRO A 102 2.74 -13.80 -0.98
C PRO A 102 3.98 -14.71 -1.02
N SER A 103 4.80 -14.61 0.02
CA SER A 103 5.92 -15.52 0.23
C SER A 103 5.43 -16.96 0.38
N GLY A 104 5.94 -17.86 -0.46
CA GLY A 104 5.49 -19.26 -0.52
C GLY A 104 4.48 -19.56 -1.64
N GLY A 105 4.10 -18.55 -2.43
CA GLY A 105 3.17 -18.69 -3.54
C GLY A 105 1.71 -18.59 -3.11
N GLY A 106 0.80 -18.61 -4.11
CA GLY A 106 -0.64 -18.43 -3.90
C GLY A 106 -1.21 -17.29 -4.74
N THR A 107 -2.46 -16.93 -4.46
CA THR A 107 -3.13 -15.79 -5.10
C THR A 107 -2.53 -14.48 -4.64
N ASP A 108 -2.39 -13.52 -5.56
CA ASP A 108 -1.94 -12.18 -5.23
C ASP A 108 -2.87 -11.50 -4.20
N ILE A 109 -2.28 -10.74 -3.28
CA ILE A 109 -2.99 -10.02 -2.23
C ILE A 109 -3.03 -8.53 -2.60
N THR A 110 -4.23 -7.94 -2.61
CA THR A 110 -4.44 -6.54 -2.97
C THR A 110 -3.86 -5.59 -1.91
N ILE A 111 -3.26 -4.49 -2.36
CA ILE A 111 -2.80 -3.38 -1.52
C ILE A 111 -3.76 -2.20 -1.70
N ALA A 112 -4.21 -1.63 -0.59
CA ALA A 112 -5.04 -0.43 -0.64
C ALA A 112 -4.22 0.75 -1.21
N SER A 113 -4.80 1.45 -2.18
CA SER A 113 -4.17 2.59 -2.85
C SER A 113 -5.02 3.86 -2.72
N THR A 114 -4.36 5.01 -2.83
CA THR A 114 -5.02 6.32 -2.97
C THR A 114 -4.57 6.94 -4.28
N GLY A 115 -5.53 7.32 -5.13
CA GLY A 115 -5.24 7.89 -6.44
C GLY A 115 -5.76 9.30 -6.62
N VAL A 116 -5.12 10.04 -7.52
CA VAL A 116 -5.54 11.36 -8.01
C VAL A 116 -5.52 11.31 -9.53
N ALA A 117 -6.63 11.64 -10.17
CA ALA A 117 -6.73 11.67 -11.63
C ALA A 117 -5.80 12.73 -12.25
N ALA A 118 -5.35 12.50 -13.47
CA ALA A 118 -4.59 13.48 -14.22
C ALA A 118 -5.47 14.67 -14.60
N THR A 119 -4.89 15.88 -14.59
CA THR A 119 -5.55 17.09 -15.10
C THR A 119 -4.90 17.49 -16.42
N ALA A 120 -5.71 17.88 -17.41
CA ALA A 120 -5.22 18.41 -18.67
C ALA A 120 -4.26 19.59 -18.43
N GLY A 121 -3.03 19.48 -18.95
CA GLY A 121 -2.00 20.52 -18.76
C GLY A 121 -1.25 20.50 -17.42
N ALA A 122 -1.41 19.43 -16.60
CA ALA A 122 -0.80 19.15 -15.28
C ALA A 122 -1.69 19.54 -14.06
N PRO A 123 -1.61 18.79 -12.94
CA PRO A 123 -0.64 17.72 -12.61
C PRO A 123 -0.94 16.35 -13.26
N ALA A 124 0.10 15.51 -13.30
CA ALA A 124 0.00 14.10 -13.69
C ALA A 124 -0.90 13.31 -12.73
N GLY A 125 -1.52 12.25 -13.25
CA GLY A 125 -2.29 11.30 -12.46
C GLY A 125 -1.36 10.43 -11.61
N THR A 126 -1.85 10.03 -10.44
CA THR A 126 -1.08 9.25 -9.47
C THR A 126 -1.90 8.14 -8.83
N SER A 127 -1.22 7.08 -8.39
CA SER A 127 -1.76 6.08 -7.46
C SER A 127 -0.66 5.68 -6.49
N THR A 128 -0.92 5.84 -5.19
CA THR A 128 0.06 5.63 -4.12
C THR A 128 -0.35 4.47 -3.24
N VAL A 129 0.61 3.61 -2.90
CA VAL A 129 0.48 2.56 -1.89
C VAL A 129 1.53 2.72 -0.80
N VAL A 130 1.20 2.23 0.39
CA VAL A 130 2.15 1.96 1.47
C VAL A 130 2.29 0.46 1.58
N LEU A 131 3.52 -0.06 1.53
CA LEU A 131 3.75 -1.50 1.59
C LEU A 131 3.29 -2.05 2.94
N PRO A 132 2.26 -2.93 2.97
CA PRO A 132 1.74 -3.44 4.21
C PRO A 132 2.68 -4.48 4.82
N ALA A 133 2.56 -4.74 6.12
CA ALA A 133 3.35 -5.78 6.79
C ALA A 133 3.15 -7.18 6.17
N ALA A 134 1.97 -7.44 5.61
CA ALA A 134 1.66 -8.67 4.88
C ALA A 134 2.48 -8.85 3.59
N ALA A 135 3.04 -7.77 3.04
CA ALA A 135 3.92 -7.83 1.86
C ALA A 135 5.35 -8.27 2.21
N LEU A 136 5.67 -8.52 3.48
CA LEU A 136 6.97 -9.03 3.88
C LEU A 136 7.36 -10.28 3.08
N ASN A 137 8.59 -10.29 2.56
CA ASN A 137 9.14 -11.31 1.67
C ASN A 137 8.45 -11.44 0.30
N ALA A 138 7.54 -10.53 -0.07
CA ALA A 138 6.99 -10.50 -1.42
C ALA A 138 8.12 -10.22 -2.42
N ALA A 139 8.21 -11.05 -3.45
CA ALA A 139 9.26 -10.95 -4.47
C ALA A 139 9.00 -9.84 -5.49
N ALA A 140 7.73 -9.51 -5.73
CA ALA A 140 7.31 -8.52 -6.70
C ALA A 140 6.10 -7.74 -6.19
N ILE A 141 6.08 -6.44 -6.48
CA ILE A 141 4.91 -5.58 -6.31
C ILE A 141 4.31 -5.36 -7.70
N LYS A 142 3.01 -5.62 -7.81
CA LYS A 142 2.29 -5.61 -9.09
C LYS A 142 1.28 -4.47 -9.10
N VAL A 143 0.98 -4.01 -10.30
CA VAL A 143 -0.13 -3.08 -10.50
C VAL A 143 -0.74 -3.28 -11.88
N THR A 144 -2.07 -3.28 -11.91
CA THR A 144 -2.83 -3.18 -13.15
C THR A 144 -3.56 -1.85 -13.13
N ILE A 145 -3.42 -1.07 -14.20
CA ILE A 145 -4.21 0.14 -14.42
C ILE A 145 -5.06 0.00 -15.69
N GLN A 146 -6.35 0.28 -15.58
CA GLN A 146 -7.24 0.41 -16.72
C GLN A 146 -7.28 1.87 -17.17
N GLU A 147 -6.91 2.12 -18.43
CA GLU A 147 -7.04 3.44 -19.04
C GLU A 147 -8.53 3.79 -19.16
N TYR A 148 -8.92 4.96 -18.64
CA TYR A 148 -10.33 5.32 -18.52
C TYR A 148 -10.56 6.83 -18.54
N SER A 149 -11.51 7.28 -19.37
CA SER A 149 -11.97 8.67 -19.43
C SER A 149 -13.31 8.84 -18.72
N LYS A 150 -13.59 10.05 -18.24
CA LYS A 150 -14.86 10.39 -17.61
C LYS A 150 -16.03 10.45 -18.61
N SER A 151 -15.71 10.72 -19.87
CA SER A 151 -16.62 10.78 -21.03
C SER A 151 -15.94 10.14 -22.25
N GLY A 152 -16.68 10.04 -23.36
CA GLY A 152 -16.18 9.47 -24.60
C GLY A 152 -16.79 8.11 -24.95
N ASP A 153 -16.74 7.78 -26.24
CA ASP A 153 -17.10 6.47 -26.80
C ASP A 153 -15.99 6.08 -27.80
N PRO A 154 -15.08 5.15 -27.47
CA PRO A 154 -15.08 4.32 -26.26
C PRO A 154 -14.57 5.04 -25.00
N ILE A 155 -15.13 4.68 -23.83
CA ILE A 155 -14.79 5.28 -22.53
C ILE A 155 -13.50 4.71 -21.92
N ASN A 156 -13.07 3.54 -22.38
CA ASN A 156 -11.94 2.78 -21.85
C ASN A 156 -10.91 2.44 -22.94
N GLY A 157 -9.64 2.47 -22.55
CA GLY A 157 -8.51 2.06 -23.37
C GLY A 157 -7.99 0.68 -23.00
N GLN A 158 -6.68 0.48 -23.14
CA GLN A 158 -5.99 -0.76 -22.79
C GLN A 158 -5.86 -0.92 -21.26
N SER A 159 -5.66 -2.15 -20.78
CA SER A 159 -5.13 -2.39 -19.43
C SER A 159 -3.61 -2.49 -19.46
N ILE A 160 -2.92 -1.69 -18.65
CA ILE A 160 -1.47 -1.76 -18.46
C ILE A 160 -1.21 -2.66 -17.26
N VAL A 161 -0.48 -3.76 -17.46
CA VAL A 161 -0.26 -4.81 -16.45
C VAL A 161 1.22 -4.90 -16.11
N VAL A 162 1.61 -4.27 -15.01
CA VAL A 162 2.98 -4.32 -14.49
C VAL A 162 3.10 -5.47 -13.49
N THR A 163 3.85 -6.50 -13.89
CA THR A 163 4.04 -7.72 -13.09
C THR A 163 5.09 -7.58 -12.00
N ASP A 164 5.91 -6.54 -12.06
CA ASP A 164 6.84 -6.13 -11.02
C ASP A 164 7.23 -4.66 -11.23
N THR A 165 6.99 -3.78 -10.25
CA THR A 165 7.35 -2.36 -10.33
C THR A 165 8.85 -2.11 -10.30
N GLY A 166 9.65 -3.12 -9.91
CA GLY A 166 11.11 -3.10 -10.04
C GLY A 166 11.61 -3.44 -11.45
N SER A 167 10.71 -3.66 -12.41
CA SER A 167 11.02 -4.06 -13.78
C SER A 167 10.35 -3.15 -14.81
N LEU A 168 10.95 -3.05 -16.00
CA LEU A 168 10.36 -2.35 -17.16
C LEU A 168 9.35 -3.21 -17.93
N THR A 169 9.15 -4.46 -17.54
CA THR A 169 8.21 -5.39 -18.18
C THR A 169 6.76 -5.04 -17.85
N GLY A 170 5.85 -5.13 -18.84
CA GLY A 170 4.41 -4.97 -18.60
C GLY A 170 3.88 -3.53 -18.66
N GLY A 171 4.61 -2.62 -19.29
CA GLY A 171 4.17 -1.22 -19.45
C GLY A 171 4.85 -0.23 -18.50
N GLY A 172 5.91 -0.65 -17.79
CA GLY A 172 6.82 0.31 -17.15
C GLY A 172 7.48 1.23 -18.19
N GLY A 173 7.35 2.53 -17.99
CA GLY A 173 8.23 3.58 -18.52
C GLY A 173 9.34 3.91 -17.52
N GLY A 174 10.29 4.76 -17.95
CA GLY A 174 11.44 5.28 -17.18
C GLY A 174 11.74 4.71 -15.78
N GLU A 175 11.38 5.46 -14.74
CA GLU A 175 11.78 5.18 -13.34
C GLU A 175 11.07 3.93 -12.79
N ILE A 176 11.84 3.08 -12.10
CA ILE A 176 11.38 1.85 -11.46
C ILE A 176 11.57 1.93 -9.94
N THR A 177 10.89 1.06 -9.19
CA THR A 177 11.14 0.91 -7.75
C THR A 177 12.40 0.07 -7.50
N PRO A 178 12.98 0.10 -6.29
CA PRO A 178 13.95 -0.90 -5.89
C PRO A 178 13.42 -2.32 -6.12
N PRO A 179 14.27 -3.27 -6.51
CA PRO A 179 13.86 -4.65 -6.69
C PRO A 179 13.50 -5.29 -5.34
N GLY A 180 12.61 -6.28 -5.39
CA GLY A 180 12.29 -7.13 -4.23
C GLY A 180 13.45 -8.05 -3.81
N PRO A 181 13.29 -8.78 -2.71
CA PRO A 181 12.08 -8.91 -1.91
C PRO A 181 11.84 -7.71 -0.97
N VAL A 182 10.59 -7.55 -0.52
CA VAL A 182 10.24 -6.61 0.55
C VAL A 182 10.81 -7.10 1.88
N LEU A 183 11.63 -6.28 2.53
CA LEU A 183 12.32 -6.60 3.78
C LEU A 183 11.60 -6.01 5.00
N PRO A 184 11.92 -6.48 6.22
CA PRO A 184 11.52 -5.77 7.42
C PRO A 184 12.12 -4.37 7.48
N ASN A 185 11.34 -3.42 8.02
CA ASN A 185 11.85 -2.12 8.39
C ASN A 185 12.31 -2.15 9.85
N PHE A 186 13.62 -2.34 10.06
CA PHE A 186 14.20 -2.43 11.40
C PHE A 186 14.22 -1.09 12.16
N THR A 187 14.01 0.04 11.47
CA THR A 187 13.91 1.36 12.12
C THR A 187 12.58 1.53 12.86
N THR A 188 11.52 0.89 12.36
CA THR A 188 10.19 0.88 13.02
C THR A 188 9.98 -0.35 13.90
N ALA A 189 10.80 -1.38 13.74
CA ALA A 189 10.63 -2.64 14.46
C ALA A 189 10.77 -2.48 15.97
N VAL A 190 9.96 -3.24 16.71
CA VAL A 190 9.95 -3.22 18.19
C VAL A 190 10.19 -4.62 18.73
N ALA A 191 11.25 -4.75 19.52
CA ALA A 191 11.59 -5.97 20.23
C ALA A 191 10.74 -6.12 21.51
N GLY A 192 10.46 -7.37 21.88
CA GLY A 192 9.83 -7.68 23.15
C GLY A 192 10.22 -9.04 23.71
N ILE A 193 10.25 -9.11 25.03
CA ILE A 193 10.40 -10.34 25.80
C ILE A 193 9.09 -10.54 26.56
N TYR A 194 8.50 -11.73 26.43
CA TYR A 194 7.20 -12.06 27.00
C TYR A 194 7.28 -13.36 27.78
N LEU A 195 6.43 -13.51 28.78
CA LEU A 195 6.19 -14.82 29.38
C LEU A 195 5.56 -15.73 28.33
N SER A 196 5.97 -17.00 28.22
CA SER A 196 5.47 -17.90 27.17
C SER A 196 3.96 -18.18 27.26
N THR A 197 3.36 -17.93 28.42
CA THR A 197 1.92 -18.05 28.66
C THR A 197 1.14 -16.79 28.28
N ASP A 198 1.82 -15.67 27.99
CA ASP A 198 1.19 -14.47 27.43
C ASP A 198 0.96 -14.64 25.93
N THR A 199 -0.18 -15.23 25.58
CA THR A 199 -0.58 -15.47 24.19
C THR A 199 -0.98 -14.18 23.45
N SER A 200 -1.22 -13.08 24.17
CA SER A 200 -1.54 -11.77 23.61
C SER A 200 -0.31 -10.89 23.37
N PHE A 201 0.85 -11.31 23.89
CA PHE A 201 2.10 -10.56 23.91
C PHE A 201 1.91 -9.11 24.36
N SER A 202 1.02 -8.87 25.32
CA SER A 202 0.64 -7.53 25.79
C SER A 202 1.60 -7.00 26.85
N ASN A 203 2.26 -7.89 27.61
CA ASN A 203 3.16 -7.52 28.70
C ASN A 203 4.61 -7.62 28.24
N ASN A 204 5.09 -6.61 27.49
CA ASN A 204 6.50 -6.55 27.11
C ASN A 204 7.37 -6.27 28.35
N LEU A 205 8.33 -7.15 28.61
CA LEU A 205 9.21 -7.08 29.78
C LEU A 205 10.48 -6.24 29.54
N ILE A 206 10.78 -5.87 28.29
CA ILE A 206 11.91 -4.99 27.99
C ILE A 206 11.68 -3.61 28.62
N GLY A 207 12.64 -3.16 29.44
CA GLY A 207 12.56 -1.90 30.18
C GLY A 207 11.69 -1.94 31.45
N ALA A 208 11.01 -3.05 31.73
CA ALA A 208 10.20 -3.23 32.94
C ALA A 208 11.08 -3.61 34.15
N THR A 209 11.96 -2.70 34.58
CA THR A 209 13.02 -2.97 35.58
C THR A 209 12.51 -3.37 36.97
N ALA A 210 11.25 -3.07 37.31
CA ALA A 210 10.62 -3.51 38.55
C ALA A 210 10.11 -4.97 38.49
N THR A 211 9.93 -5.52 37.28
CA THR A 211 9.40 -6.87 37.09
C THR A 211 10.52 -7.90 37.23
N LYS A 212 10.36 -8.82 38.18
CA LYS A 212 11.32 -9.90 38.42
C LYS A 212 10.91 -11.15 37.64
N LEU A 213 11.84 -11.72 36.88
CA LEU A 213 11.62 -12.99 36.18
C LEU A 213 11.62 -14.14 37.19
N THR A 214 10.80 -15.15 36.94
CA THR A 214 10.61 -16.27 37.87
C THR A 214 11.39 -17.49 37.39
N VAL A 215 12.14 -18.12 38.29
CA VAL A 215 12.87 -19.37 38.03
C VAL A 215 11.91 -20.47 37.55
N GLY A 216 12.33 -21.23 36.54
CA GLY A 216 11.55 -22.29 35.92
C GLY A 216 10.52 -21.81 34.90
N GLN A 217 10.25 -20.50 34.81
CA GLN A 217 9.38 -19.96 33.78
C GLN A 217 10.09 -19.84 32.43
N THR A 218 9.30 -19.94 31.36
CA THR A 218 9.77 -19.84 29.98
C THR A 218 9.42 -18.47 29.42
N TYR A 219 10.37 -17.84 28.74
CA TYR A 219 10.24 -16.55 28.09
C TYR A 219 10.51 -16.66 26.60
N VAL A 220 9.76 -15.87 25.83
CA VAL A 220 9.83 -15.86 24.37
C VAL A 220 10.23 -14.49 23.88
N PHE A 221 11.03 -14.47 22.82
CA PHE A 221 11.39 -13.26 22.11
C PHE A 221 10.41 -13.06 20.95
N LYS A 222 9.94 -11.82 20.79
CA LYS A 222 9.23 -11.39 19.58
C LYS A 222 9.85 -10.12 19.03
N LEU A 223 9.97 -10.05 17.72
CA LEU A 223 10.25 -8.82 16.98
C LEU A 223 9.02 -8.47 16.17
N TRP A 224 8.50 -7.27 16.38
CA TRP A 224 7.31 -6.77 15.69
C TRP A 224 7.69 -5.75 14.62
N SER A 225 6.93 -5.68 13.53
CA SER A 225 7.18 -4.74 12.42
C SER A 225 7.12 -3.26 12.85
N ASP A 226 6.31 -2.96 13.86
CA ASP A 226 6.01 -1.62 14.36
C ASP A 226 5.53 -1.67 15.82
N ALA A 227 5.37 -0.49 16.42
CA ALA A 227 4.86 -0.34 17.79
C ALA A 227 3.40 -0.80 17.96
N ALA A 228 2.59 -0.80 16.89
CA ALA A 228 1.23 -1.34 16.90
C ALA A 228 1.21 -2.88 16.87
N ARG A 229 2.36 -3.51 16.63
CA ARG A 229 2.58 -4.96 16.57
C ARG A 229 1.81 -5.61 15.41
N THR A 230 1.78 -4.96 14.25
CA THR A 230 0.99 -5.40 13.08
C THR A 230 1.41 -6.78 12.56
N ALA A 231 2.70 -7.10 12.54
CA ALA A 231 3.21 -8.41 12.14
C ALA A 231 4.36 -8.87 13.03
N ASP A 232 4.38 -10.17 13.33
CA ASP A 232 5.52 -10.86 13.97
C ASP A 232 6.57 -11.16 12.89
N ILE A 233 7.72 -10.50 13.00
CA ILE A 233 8.86 -10.61 12.11
C ILE A 233 10.05 -11.31 12.78
N THR A 234 9.83 -12.03 13.89
CA THR A 234 10.89 -12.74 14.62
C THR A 234 11.65 -13.73 13.74
N ASN A 235 10.96 -14.32 12.75
CA ASN A 235 11.55 -15.23 11.77
C ASN A 235 12.50 -14.55 10.76
N THR A 236 12.73 -13.24 10.88
CA THR A 236 13.64 -12.51 9.99
C THR A 236 15.02 -12.26 10.61
N VAL A 237 15.20 -12.61 11.88
CA VAL A 237 16.45 -12.40 12.63
C VAL A 237 16.95 -13.70 13.23
N ASN A 238 18.27 -13.80 13.41
CA ASN A 238 18.85 -14.73 14.37
C ASN A 238 19.04 -13.97 15.69
N TYR A 239 19.02 -14.69 16.81
CA TYR A 239 19.14 -14.05 18.11
C TYR A 239 19.74 -14.97 19.16
N ASN A 240 20.41 -14.37 20.14
CA ASN A 240 20.96 -15.03 21.31
C ASN A 240 20.38 -14.41 22.57
N TRP A 241 19.94 -15.25 23.50
CA TRP A 241 19.59 -14.78 24.83
C TRP A 241 20.85 -14.41 25.61
N ARG A 242 20.77 -13.32 26.36
CA ARG A 242 21.87 -12.79 27.15
C ARG A 242 21.44 -12.44 28.57
N LEU A 243 22.36 -12.57 29.51
CA LEU A 243 22.20 -12.09 30.88
C LEU A 243 22.98 -10.78 31.06
N THR A 244 22.33 -9.76 31.60
CA THR A 244 22.85 -8.40 31.77
C THR A 244 22.63 -7.91 33.20
N GLY A 245 23.31 -6.83 33.61
CA GLY A 245 23.26 -6.35 35.00
C GLY A 245 24.17 -7.17 35.92
N ASP A 246 23.81 -7.25 37.19
CA ASP A 246 24.63 -7.88 38.24
C ASP A 246 23.98 -9.13 38.81
N ASP A 247 24.76 -10.01 39.44
CA ASP A 247 24.21 -11.10 40.26
C ASP A 247 23.46 -10.57 41.50
N THR A 248 22.77 -11.49 42.21
CA THR A 248 21.91 -11.13 43.36
C THR A 248 22.68 -10.41 44.48
N LYS A 249 23.97 -10.68 44.60
CA LYS A 249 24.85 -10.09 45.62
C LYS A 249 25.57 -8.83 45.14
N GLY A 250 25.48 -8.49 43.86
CA GLY A 250 26.22 -7.37 43.26
C GLY A 250 27.73 -7.58 43.22
N LEU A 251 28.19 -8.84 43.26
CA LEU A 251 29.62 -9.19 43.31
C LEU A 251 30.18 -9.47 41.91
N HIS A 252 29.33 -9.88 40.97
CA HIS A 252 29.72 -10.16 39.60
C HIS A 252 28.82 -9.42 38.64
N ALA A 253 29.38 -8.42 37.96
CA ALA A 253 28.71 -7.71 36.88
C ALA A 253 28.83 -8.49 35.57
N ALA A 254 27.76 -8.52 34.78
CA ALA A 254 27.83 -8.97 33.41
C ALA A 254 28.72 -8.01 32.59
N PRO A 255 29.45 -8.51 31.58
CA PRO A 255 30.15 -7.64 30.64
C PRO A 255 29.14 -6.71 29.94
N GLY A 256 29.60 -5.59 29.35
CA GLY A 256 28.71 -4.61 28.71
C GLY A 256 27.82 -5.18 27.60
N SER A 257 28.25 -6.26 26.94
CA SER A 257 27.46 -7.01 25.96
C SER A 257 26.54 -8.08 26.57
N GLY A 258 26.54 -8.25 27.90
CA GLY A 258 25.93 -9.38 28.60
C GLY A 258 26.67 -10.72 28.42
N PHE A 259 26.43 -11.65 29.33
CA PHE A 259 26.83 -13.05 29.17
C PHE A 259 26.02 -13.69 28.05
N VAL A 260 26.69 -14.28 27.07
CA VAL A 260 26.05 -15.07 26.02
C VAL A 260 25.59 -16.39 26.62
N THR A 261 24.30 -16.70 26.47
CA THR A 261 23.77 -18.02 26.87
C THR A 261 23.92 -19.01 25.71
N SER A 262 23.76 -20.31 25.99
CA SER A 262 23.70 -21.34 24.95
C SER A 262 22.35 -21.39 24.21
N VAL A 263 21.42 -20.48 24.53
CA VAL A 263 20.07 -20.46 23.96
C VAL A 263 20.03 -19.45 22.81
N SER A 264 19.96 -19.99 21.59
CA SER A 264 20.00 -19.22 20.34
C SER A 264 18.82 -19.59 19.46
N GLY A 265 18.10 -18.59 18.97
CA GLY A 265 17.07 -18.75 17.95
C GLY A 265 17.57 -18.36 16.58
N THR A 266 17.01 -18.98 15.55
CA THR A 266 17.28 -18.67 14.15
C THR A 266 16.01 -18.25 13.45
N LYS A 267 16.16 -17.69 12.24
CA LYS A 267 15.06 -17.34 11.33
C LYS A 267 14.00 -18.46 11.17
N SER A 268 14.43 -19.72 11.24
CA SER A 268 13.55 -20.89 11.03
C SER A 268 13.24 -21.69 12.30
N VAL A 269 14.00 -21.49 13.38
CA VAL A 269 13.87 -22.26 14.63
C VAL A 269 13.96 -21.30 15.81
N PRO A 270 12.84 -20.86 16.39
CA PRO A 270 12.86 -20.02 17.58
C PRO A 270 13.36 -20.82 18.78
N ALA A 271 14.09 -20.16 19.68
CA ALA A 271 14.50 -20.71 20.96
C ALA A 271 13.95 -19.85 22.11
N ASN A 272 13.31 -20.51 23.06
CA ASN A 272 12.77 -19.89 24.26
C ASN A 272 13.76 -20.00 25.41
N PHE A 273 13.81 -18.99 26.27
CA PHE A 273 14.67 -18.99 27.44
C PHE A 273 13.91 -19.50 28.66
N ILE A 274 14.38 -20.60 29.26
CA ILE A 274 13.87 -21.08 30.54
C ILE A 274 14.79 -20.52 31.62
N VAL A 275 14.25 -19.77 32.57
CA VAL A 275 15.07 -19.24 33.68
C VAL A 275 15.57 -20.44 34.50
N PRO A 276 16.88 -20.68 34.55
CA PRO A 276 17.43 -21.88 35.15
C PRO A 276 17.37 -21.79 36.68
N VAL A 277 17.27 -22.94 37.33
CA VAL A 277 17.60 -23.05 38.77
C VAL A 277 19.10 -22.82 38.96
N ASN A 278 19.53 -22.41 40.16
CA ASN A 278 20.91 -21.99 40.44
C ASN A 278 22.00 -23.05 40.18
N GLY A 279 21.63 -24.28 39.82
CA GLY A 279 22.55 -25.30 39.31
C GLY A 279 22.09 -25.86 37.98
N HIS A 280 22.94 -25.81 36.96
CA HIS A 280 22.80 -26.66 35.77
C HIS A 280 22.94 -28.14 36.19
N ALA A 281 22.35 -29.08 35.45
CA ALA A 281 22.47 -30.52 35.75
C ALA A 281 23.92 -31.06 35.71
N ASP A 282 24.84 -30.29 35.10
CA ASP A 282 26.28 -30.59 34.97
C ASP A 282 27.19 -29.85 35.96
N GLY A 283 26.63 -28.99 36.84
CA GLY A 283 27.40 -28.27 37.85
C GLY A 283 28.20 -27.05 37.38
N THR A 284 28.06 -26.61 36.12
CA THR A 284 28.67 -25.35 35.66
C THR A 284 27.73 -24.16 35.88
N ALA A 285 28.25 -23.08 36.47
CA ALA A 285 27.48 -21.86 36.66
C ALA A 285 27.36 -21.09 35.34
N LEU A 286 26.13 -20.75 34.91
CA LEU A 286 25.86 -19.99 33.67
C LEU A 286 26.62 -18.66 33.58
N THR A 287 26.90 -18.10 34.75
CA THR A 287 27.79 -16.96 34.97
C THR A 287 28.77 -17.45 36.04
N GLY A 288 30.02 -17.00 36.09
CA GLY A 288 31.01 -17.50 37.07
C GLY A 288 30.67 -17.29 38.56
N SER A 289 29.41 -16.98 38.91
CA SER A 289 28.86 -16.78 40.26
C SER A 289 28.08 -18.00 40.76
N ALA A 290 28.12 -18.24 42.07
CA ALA A 290 27.32 -19.27 42.75
C ALA A 290 25.81 -19.01 42.68
N ASP A 291 25.39 -17.78 42.36
CA ASP A 291 23.98 -17.41 42.22
C ASP A 291 23.42 -17.77 40.83
N GLY A 292 24.26 -18.29 39.92
CA GLY A 292 23.85 -18.72 38.58
C GLY A 292 23.31 -17.55 37.74
N ALA A 293 22.05 -17.64 37.31
CA ALA A 293 21.37 -16.58 36.55
C ALA A 293 20.58 -15.59 37.44
N GLN A 294 20.48 -15.84 38.75
CA GLN A 294 19.67 -14.97 39.63
C GLN A 294 20.34 -13.62 39.89
N GLY A 295 19.54 -12.57 39.81
CA GLY A 295 19.97 -11.17 39.94
C GLY A 295 20.12 -10.49 38.58
N TYR A 296 20.57 -11.23 37.58
CA TYR A 296 20.72 -10.70 36.23
C TYR A 296 19.37 -10.42 35.57
N ALA A 297 19.35 -9.40 34.71
CA ALA A 297 18.27 -9.11 33.78
C ALA A 297 18.45 -9.90 32.48
N LEU A 298 17.32 -10.23 31.84
CA LEU A 298 17.30 -10.94 30.56
C LEU A 298 17.27 -9.95 29.40
N ALA A 299 18.11 -10.20 28.40
CA ALA A 299 18.18 -9.43 27.17
C ALA A 299 18.25 -10.37 25.96
N VAL A 300 18.03 -9.81 24.77
CA VAL A 300 18.18 -10.51 23.49
C VAL A 300 19.09 -9.67 22.61
N ASP A 301 20.12 -10.32 22.08
CA ASP A 301 20.97 -9.78 21.04
C ASP A 301 20.54 -10.41 19.71
N TYR A 302 20.04 -9.61 18.78
CA TYR A 302 19.49 -10.08 17.51
C TYR A 302 20.14 -9.38 16.32
N ASN A 303 20.29 -10.13 15.24
CA ASN A 303 20.85 -9.66 13.98
C ASN A 303 20.04 -10.18 12.78
N ASN A 304 20.01 -9.38 11.72
CA ASN A 304 19.42 -9.76 10.44
C ASN A 304 20.45 -10.54 9.60
#